data_AF-A0A7T0JNU2-F1
#
_entry.id   AF-A0A7T0JNU2-F1
#
_cell.length_a   1.000
_cell.length_b   1.000
_cell.length_c   1.000
_cell.angle_alpha   90.00
_cell.angle_beta   90.00
_cell.angle_gamma   90.00
#
_symmetry.space_group_name_H-M   'P 1'
#
loop_
_entity.id
_entity.type
_entity.pdbx_description
1 polymer ?
#
loop_
_entity_poly.entity_id
_entity_poly.type
_entity_poly.pdbx_seq_one_letter_code
_entity_poly.pdbx_strand_id
1 'polypeptide(L)'
;MSTVFKNRKIAVVLCELRHILRPGKKQFYGMLLFFHPNNIPWRDLMPQFSSKLLLDGLAAPSRANGFWEDDLPLFTDEQQQSDATLKILTFKVSRNPKNLLAHLRRIYFCYQNHLSEPLYASLLDLLITLNGKGQAFCQRLVHGSRSRLDPAQLSTLKNAIPYPQQASANRYSLFTPGILGRPQLIEIRQQDQIRHDFLALANDFIEYSQLEEAMTILERGLGVDPTREDLQFALLELYKSTKSRDRFRNQYQSLQDAGARLVTDWQLLGDYFDGNTI
;
A
#
# COMPACT_ATOMS: atom_id res chain seq x y z
N MET A 1 -47.62 23.07 -33.41
CA MET A 1 -47.22 24.11 -32.43
C MET A 1 -46.01 23.60 -31.68
N SER A 2 -44.80 23.95 -32.14
CA SER A 2 -43.54 23.57 -31.48
C SER A 2 -42.87 24.81 -30.92
N THR A 3 -42.54 24.74 -29.64
CA THR A 3 -41.98 25.80 -28.81
C THR A 3 -40.50 26.04 -29.14
N VAL A 4 -40.23 27.28 -29.55
CA VAL A 4 -38.91 27.91 -29.61
C VAL A 4 -38.57 28.40 -28.20
N PHE A 5 -37.42 28.01 -27.62
CA PHE A 5 -36.61 28.86 -26.74
C PHE A 5 -35.21 28.27 -26.58
N LYS A 6 -34.22 28.92 -27.21
CA LYS A 6 -32.79 28.56 -27.18
C LYS A 6 -32.03 29.47 -26.20
N ASN A 7 -31.32 28.83 -25.27
CA ASN A 7 -29.96 29.14 -24.81
C ASN A 7 -29.55 30.60 -24.56
N ARG A 8 -29.65 31.02 -23.30
CA ARG A 8 -28.69 31.94 -22.67
C ARG A 8 -28.34 31.39 -21.30
N LYS A 9 -27.14 30.80 -21.14
CA LYS A 9 -26.38 30.60 -19.87
C LYS A 9 -25.15 29.71 -20.11
N ILE A 10 -24.17 30.19 -20.87
CA ILE A 10 -22.78 29.67 -20.89
C ILE A 10 -21.83 30.86 -20.95
N ALA A 11 -21.73 31.61 -19.85
CA ALA A 11 -20.80 32.75 -19.77
C ALA A 11 -20.13 32.93 -18.40
N VAL A 12 -20.43 32.10 -17.39
CA VAL A 12 -20.03 32.42 -16.01
C VAL A 12 -18.67 31.83 -15.60
N VAL A 13 -18.15 30.80 -16.28
CA VAL A 13 -16.95 30.08 -15.78
C VAL A 13 -15.62 30.63 -16.34
N LEU A 14 -15.64 31.46 -17.39
CA LEU A 14 -14.41 32.05 -17.96
C LEU A 14 -13.92 33.32 -17.25
N CYS A 15 -14.66 33.86 -16.28
CA CYS A 15 -14.25 35.08 -15.57
C CYS A 15 -13.21 34.83 -14.47
N GLU A 16 -13.20 33.65 -13.83
CA GLU A 16 -12.33 33.43 -12.65
C GLU A 16 -10.90 32.97 -12.96
N LEU A 17 -10.66 32.29 -14.08
CA LEU A 17 -9.33 31.75 -14.40
C LEU A 17 -8.34 32.80 -14.92
N ARG A 18 -8.80 34.01 -15.28
CA ARG A 18 -7.93 35.11 -15.70
C ARG A 18 -7.30 35.90 -14.53
N HIS A 19 -7.80 35.73 -13.31
CA HIS A 19 -7.33 36.51 -12.15
C HIS A 19 -6.18 35.85 -11.36
N ILE A 20 -5.86 34.57 -11.61
CA ILE A 20 -4.92 33.82 -10.77
C ILE A 20 -3.48 33.76 -11.36
N LEU A 21 -3.27 34.22 -12.61
CA LEU A 21 -1.97 34.14 -13.30
C LEU A 21 -1.47 35.49 -13.86
N ARG A 22 -1.52 36.57 -13.07
CA ARG A 22 -0.70 37.79 -13.35
C ARG A 22 -0.01 38.29 -12.08
N PRO A 23 1.34 38.34 -12.04
CA PRO A 23 2.05 39.11 -11.04
C PRO A 23 2.09 40.58 -11.49
N GLY A 24 1.65 41.48 -10.62
CA GLY A 24 1.89 42.92 -10.74
C GLY A 24 0.73 43.74 -11.30
N LYS A 25 -0.09 44.28 -10.38
CA LYS A 25 -0.42 45.72 -10.26
C LYS A 25 -1.34 45.93 -9.05
N LYS A 26 -1.03 46.98 -8.28
CA LYS A 26 -1.78 47.42 -7.10
C LYS A 26 -3.07 48.18 -7.51
N GLN A 27 -4.03 48.17 -6.57
CA GLN A 27 -5.13 49.12 -6.32
C GLN A 27 -6.58 48.77 -6.75
N PHE A 28 -7.39 48.48 -5.71
CA PHE A 28 -8.75 48.94 -5.33
C PHE A 28 -9.89 49.04 -6.36
N TYR A 29 -11.03 48.37 -6.10
CA TYR A 29 -12.17 48.89 -5.31
C TYR A 29 -13.14 47.73 -4.96
N GLY A 30 -13.80 47.84 -3.80
CA GLY A 30 -14.57 46.76 -3.19
C GLY A 30 -15.93 46.45 -3.82
N MET A 31 -16.37 45.21 -3.59
CA MET A 31 -17.79 44.85 -3.51
C MET A 31 -17.89 43.59 -2.64
N LEU A 32 -18.28 43.80 -1.37
CA LEU A 32 -18.71 42.74 -0.47
C LEU A 32 -20.10 42.28 -0.92
N LEU A 33 -20.19 41.03 -1.39
CA LEU A 33 -21.46 40.30 -1.42
C LEU A 33 -21.28 39.03 -0.59
N PHE A 34 -21.94 39.04 0.57
CA PHE A 34 -22.16 37.87 1.40
C PHE A 34 -22.96 36.84 0.61
N PHE A 35 -22.41 35.64 0.44
CA PHE A 35 -23.18 34.46 0.06
C PHE A 35 -23.23 33.49 1.24
N HIS A 36 -24.43 33.36 1.79
CA HIS A 36 -24.81 32.34 2.76
C HIS A 36 -25.02 31.00 2.02
N PRO A 37 -24.57 29.84 2.53
CA PRO A 37 -24.79 28.56 1.88
C PRO A 37 -26.12 27.97 2.33
N ASN A 38 -27.00 27.58 1.41
CA ASN A 38 -27.83 26.37 1.51
C ASN A 38 -28.75 26.18 0.28
N ASN A 39 -28.83 24.91 -0.16
CA ASN A 39 -29.86 24.32 -1.02
C ASN A 39 -29.98 24.77 -2.49
N ILE A 40 -29.00 24.39 -3.31
CA ILE A 40 -29.27 24.08 -4.72
C ILE A 40 -29.06 22.56 -4.92
N PRO A 41 -30.07 21.80 -5.39
CA PRO A 41 -29.91 20.38 -5.68
C PRO A 41 -28.94 20.21 -6.86
N TRP A 42 -27.76 19.66 -6.58
CA TRP A 42 -26.64 19.46 -7.52
C TRP A 42 -26.93 18.50 -8.69
N ARG A 43 -28.16 18.00 -8.86
CA ARG A 43 -28.52 17.06 -9.93
C ARG A 43 -28.64 17.72 -11.30
N ASP A 44 -28.98 19.01 -11.37
CA ASP A 44 -29.23 19.71 -12.65
C ASP A 44 -28.09 20.63 -13.12
N LEU A 45 -26.96 20.62 -12.41
CA LEU A 45 -25.74 21.38 -12.71
C LEU A 45 -24.56 20.44 -12.98
N MET A 46 -24.81 19.33 -13.68
CA MET A 46 -23.73 18.46 -14.14
C MET A 46 -23.11 19.03 -15.42
N PRO A 47 -21.86 19.52 -15.42
CA PRO A 47 -21.08 19.51 -16.64
C PRO A 47 -20.84 18.03 -16.97
N GLN A 48 -21.44 17.56 -18.05
CA GLN A 48 -20.85 16.43 -18.76
C GLN A 48 -19.38 16.80 -19.01
N PHE A 49 -18.46 15.84 -18.93
CA PHE A 49 -17.13 15.99 -19.48
C PHE A 49 -17.28 16.17 -20.99
N SER A 50 -17.67 17.36 -21.40
CA SER A 50 -17.77 17.72 -22.79
C SER A 50 -16.33 17.89 -23.22
N SER A 51 -15.90 17.11 -24.21
CA SER A 51 -14.68 17.37 -24.96
C SER A 51 -14.57 18.83 -25.42
N LYS A 52 -15.70 19.55 -25.49
CA LYS A 52 -15.81 20.97 -25.80
C LYS A 52 -15.22 21.92 -24.75
N LEU A 53 -15.09 21.51 -23.49
CA LEU A 53 -14.49 22.34 -22.43
C LEU A 53 -12.98 22.62 -22.69
N LEU A 54 -12.36 21.87 -23.61
CA LEU A 54 -11.00 22.08 -24.09
C LEU A 54 -10.92 22.51 -25.57
N LEU A 55 -12.04 22.59 -26.29
CA LEU A 55 -12.03 22.69 -27.77
C LEU A 55 -12.89 23.82 -28.38
N ASP A 56 -13.69 24.56 -27.62
CA ASP A 56 -14.62 25.57 -28.20
C ASP A 56 -13.96 26.91 -28.64
N GLY A 57 -12.67 26.90 -28.98
CA GLY A 57 -11.93 28.09 -29.45
C GLY A 57 -11.58 28.13 -30.94
N LEU A 58 -11.76 27.05 -31.71
CA LEU A 58 -11.26 26.98 -33.09
C LEU A 58 -12.37 26.51 -34.04
N ALA A 59 -12.93 27.46 -34.78
CA ALA A 59 -13.85 27.17 -35.88
C ALA A 59 -13.06 26.66 -37.11
N ALA A 60 -13.64 25.63 -37.75
CA ALA A 60 -13.31 25.00 -39.04
C ALA A 60 -12.40 23.73 -39.03
N PRO A 61 -12.68 22.75 -39.92
CA PRO A 61 -12.15 21.40 -39.83
C PRO A 61 -10.82 21.28 -40.57
N SER A 62 -9.72 21.55 -39.87
CA SER A 62 -8.39 21.13 -40.32
C SER A 62 -7.61 20.59 -39.12
N ARG A 63 -7.48 19.25 -39.07
CA ARG A 63 -6.57 18.50 -38.19
C ARG A 63 -6.51 18.99 -36.73
N ALA A 64 -7.54 18.65 -35.96
CA ALA A 64 -7.64 18.90 -34.52
C ALA A 64 -6.70 18.05 -33.64
N ASN A 65 -5.51 17.69 -34.15
CA ASN A 65 -4.60 16.77 -33.45
C ASN A 65 -3.41 17.48 -32.77
N GLY A 66 -3.19 18.77 -32.99
CA GLY A 66 -2.04 19.50 -32.42
C GLY A 66 -1.97 19.58 -30.88
N PHE A 67 -3.04 19.21 -30.16
CA PHE A 67 -2.97 19.10 -28.70
C PHE A 67 -2.36 17.77 -28.21
N TRP A 68 -2.39 16.73 -29.04
CA TRP A 68 -2.02 15.35 -28.71
C TRP A 68 -0.85 14.79 -29.56
N GLU A 69 -0.52 15.40 -30.70
CA GLU A 69 0.29 14.77 -31.75
C GLU A 69 1.81 14.84 -31.60
N ASP A 70 2.38 15.70 -30.75
CA ASP A 70 3.82 15.99 -30.86
C ASP A 70 4.75 14.79 -30.55
N ASP A 71 4.28 13.67 -30.00
CA ASP A 71 5.18 12.57 -29.58
C ASP A 71 4.60 11.14 -29.64
N LEU A 72 3.54 10.86 -30.42
CA LEU A 72 2.98 9.49 -30.47
C LEU A 72 3.55 8.69 -31.66
N PRO A 73 4.25 7.56 -31.42
CA PRO A 73 4.73 6.68 -32.49
C PRO A 73 3.54 6.01 -33.20
N LEU A 74 3.56 6.08 -34.53
CA LEU A 74 2.41 5.84 -35.42
C LEU A 74 2.21 4.37 -35.85
N PHE A 75 2.94 3.39 -35.27
CA PHE A 75 2.94 2.01 -35.77
C PHE A 75 3.07 0.96 -34.66
N THR A 76 1.95 0.48 -34.10
CA THR A 76 1.85 -0.83 -33.40
C THR A 76 0.40 -1.21 -33.07
N ASP A 77 0.20 -2.49 -32.75
CA ASP A 77 -1.06 -3.12 -32.29
C ASP A 77 -1.74 -2.32 -31.15
N GLU A 78 -3.08 -2.18 -31.16
CA GLU A 78 -3.84 -1.21 -30.35
C GLU A 78 -3.54 -1.33 -28.84
N GLN A 79 -3.44 -2.57 -28.35
CA GLN A 79 -3.18 -2.82 -26.93
C GLN A 79 -1.72 -2.52 -26.56
N GLN A 80 -0.77 -2.90 -27.40
CA GLN A 80 0.66 -2.57 -27.18
C GLN A 80 0.91 -1.06 -27.28
N GLN A 81 0.18 -0.38 -28.16
CA GLN A 81 0.24 1.07 -28.30
C GLN A 81 -0.29 1.78 -27.04
N SER A 82 -1.32 1.22 -26.39
CA SER A 82 -1.87 1.79 -25.16
C SER A 82 -0.86 1.76 -24.00
N ASP A 83 -0.14 0.66 -23.84
CA ASP A 83 0.90 0.50 -22.81
C ASP A 83 2.12 1.38 -23.09
N ALA A 84 2.56 1.44 -24.35
CA ALA A 84 3.66 2.30 -24.77
C ALA A 84 3.32 3.79 -24.53
N THR A 85 2.10 4.20 -24.90
CA THR A 85 1.62 5.56 -24.69
C THR A 85 1.54 5.91 -23.21
N LEU A 86 1.01 5.01 -22.37
CA LEU A 86 0.95 5.21 -20.92
C LEU A 86 2.36 5.37 -20.34
N LYS A 87 3.34 4.57 -20.79
CA LYS A 87 4.75 4.69 -20.36
C LYS A 87 5.34 6.05 -20.74
N ILE A 88 5.10 6.54 -21.97
CA ILE A 88 5.56 7.86 -22.41
C ILE A 88 4.94 8.98 -21.56
N LEU A 89 3.63 8.94 -21.32
CA LEU A 89 2.93 9.94 -20.49
C LEU A 89 3.42 9.91 -19.04
N THR A 90 3.63 8.71 -18.50
CA THR A 90 4.18 8.49 -17.17
C THR A 90 5.58 9.09 -17.04
N PHE A 91 6.44 8.88 -18.04
CA PHE A 91 7.79 9.44 -18.09
C PHE A 91 7.81 10.97 -18.19
N LYS A 92 6.87 11.55 -18.96
CA LYS A 92 6.73 13.02 -19.03
C LYS A 92 6.35 13.63 -17.69
N VAL A 93 5.43 12.98 -16.97
CA VAL A 93 5.03 13.40 -15.63
C VAL A 93 6.19 13.26 -14.64
N SER A 94 6.93 12.15 -14.68
CA SER A 94 8.06 11.94 -13.76
C SER A 94 9.21 12.94 -13.98
N ARG A 95 9.52 13.29 -15.24
CA ARG A 95 10.56 14.30 -15.55
C ARG A 95 10.17 15.72 -15.16
N ASN A 96 8.89 16.07 -15.25
CA ASN A 96 8.42 17.40 -14.89
C ASN A 96 7.12 17.32 -14.05
N PRO A 97 7.24 17.03 -12.75
CA PRO A 97 6.08 16.78 -11.89
C PRO A 97 5.14 17.99 -11.79
N LYS A 98 5.66 19.21 -11.92
CA LYS A 98 4.86 20.44 -11.82
C LYS A 98 4.10 20.79 -13.11
N ASN A 99 4.27 20.01 -14.17
CA ASN A 99 3.57 20.23 -15.44
C ASN A 99 2.13 19.72 -15.37
N LEU A 100 1.19 20.61 -15.04
CA LEU A 100 -0.23 20.31 -14.96
C LEU A 100 -0.78 19.68 -16.25
N LEU A 101 -0.32 20.13 -17.42
CA LEU A 101 -0.79 19.61 -18.70
C LEU A 101 -0.39 18.14 -18.89
N ALA A 102 0.81 17.74 -18.47
CA ALA A 102 1.26 16.35 -18.54
C ALA A 102 0.39 15.43 -17.68
N HIS A 103 0.04 15.86 -16.46
CA HIS A 103 -0.89 15.14 -15.58
C HIS A 103 -2.27 14.98 -16.22
N LEU A 104 -2.84 16.05 -16.77
CA LEU A 104 -4.16 16.01 -17.40
C LEU A 104 -4.21 15.11 -18.64
N ARG A 105 -3.14 15.11 -19.45
CA ARG A 105 -3.00 14.19 -20.58
C ARG A 105 -3.00 12.74 -20.12
N ARG A 106 -2.24 12.41 -19.06
CA ARG A 106 -2.21 11.07 -18.47
C ARG A 106 -3.58 10.66 -17.92
N ILE A 107 -4.23 11.52 -17.14
CA ILE A 107 -5.57 11.28 -16.58
C ILE A 107 -6.61 11.04 -17.67
N TYR A 108 -6.64 11.91 -18.69
CA TYR A 108 -7.57 11.78 -19.80
C TYR A 108 -7.33 10.48 -20.59
N PHE A 109 -6.07 10.16 -20.87
CA PHE A 109 -5.71 8.91 -21.53
C PHE A 109 -6.20 7.68 -20.75
N CYS A 110 -5.96 7.62 -19.43
CA CYS A 110 -6.42 6.51 -18.61
C CYS A 110 -7.96 6.43 -18.55
N TYR A 111 -8.65 7.58 -18.51
CA TYR A 111 -10.11 7.63 -18.50
C TYR A 111 -10.73 7.10 -19.81
N GLN A 112 -10.18 7.51 -20.95
CA GLN A 112 -10.66 7.08 -22.27
C GLN A 112 -10.43 5.59 -22.51
N ASN A 113 -9.30 5.05 -22.08
CA ASN A 113 -8.92 3.65 -22.27
C ASN A 113 -9.42 2.71 -21.15
N HIS A 114 -10.32 3.17 -20.28
CA HIS A 114 -10.90 2.34 -19.20
C HIS A 114 -9.87 1.74 -18.22
N LEU A 115 -8.74 2.41 -18.02
CA LEU A 115 -7.65 1.93 -17.17
C LEU A 115 -7.87 2.42 -15.72
N SER A 116 -8.65 1.69 -14.92
CA SER A 116 -9.06 2.12 -13.57
C SER A 116 -7.88 2.29 -12.60
N GLU A 117 -6.98 1.31 -12.49
CA GLU A 117 -5.81 1.40 -11.59
C GLU A 117 -4.84 2.54 -11.98
N PRO A 118 -4.44 2.71 -13.26
CA PRO A 118 -3.65 3.87 -13.68
C PRO A 118 -4.38 5.21 -13.56
N LEU A 119 -5.70 5.24 -13.77
CA LEU A 119 -6.51 6.46 -13.60
C LEU A 119 -6.48 6.92 -12.13
N TYR A 120 -6.74 6.01 -11.20
CA TYR A 120 -6.63 6.27 -9.76
C TYR A 120 -5.25 6.85 -9.40
N ALA A 121 -4.19 6.20 -9.86
CA ALA A 121 -2.82 6.62 -9.57
C ALA A 121 -2.49 8.01 -10.14
N SER A 122 -2.93 8.29 -11.38
CA SER A 122 -2.70 9.56 -12.05
C SER A 122 -3.44 10.71 -11.38
N LEU A 123 -4.67 10.45 -10.87
CA LEU A 123 -5.40 11.41 -10.05
C LEU A 123 -4.67 11.66 -8.74
N LEU A 124 -4.25 10.61 -8.04
CA LEU A 124 -3.51 10.72 -6.78
C LEU A 124 -2.20 11.51 -6.95
N ASP A 125 -1.42 11.21 -7.99
CA ASP A 125 -0.17 11.91 -8.32
C ASP A 125 -0.39 13.41 -8.53
N LEU A 126 -1.49 13.80 -9.20
CA LEU A 126 -1.87 15.20 -9.37
C LEU A 126 -2.24 15.85 -8.03
N LEU A 127 -3.04 15.15 -7.20
CA LEU A 127 -3.41 15.63 -5.87
C LEU A 127 -2.16 15.90 -5.00
N ILE A 128 -1.21 14.97 -5.00
CA ILE A 128 0.08 15.09 -4.30
C ILE A 128 0.89 16.28 -4.84
N THR A 129 1.00 16.40 -6.16
CA THR A 129 1.75 17.47 -6.84
C THR A 129 1.20 18.86 -6.48
N LEU A 130 -0.12 19.00 -6.43
CA LEU A 130 -0.77 20.27 -6.11
C LEU A 130 -0.69 20.63 -4.62
N ASN A 131 -0.44 19.64 -3.75
CA ASN A 131 -0.25 19.80 -2.31
C ASN A 131 -1.31 20.72 -1.67
N GLY A 132 -2.59 20.39 -1.91
CA GLY A 132 -3.73 21.14 -1.39
C GLY A 132 -4.12 22.41 -2.17
N LYS A 133 -3.36 22.82 -3.19
CA LYS A 133 -3.76 23.93 -4.07
C LYS A 133 -4.82 23.45 -5.07
N GLY A 134 -5.78 24.33 -5.41
CA GLY A 134 -6.78 24.01 -6.44
C GLY A 134 -7.75 22.89 -6.06
N GLN A 135 -8.14 22.78 -4.79
CA GLN A 135 -9.03 21.70 -4.32
C GLN A 135 -10.33 21.60 -5.11
N ALA A 136 -10.97 22.73 -5.44
CA ALA A 136 -12.19 22.75 -6.26
C ALA A 136 -11.98 22.17 -7.67
N PHE A 137 -10.76 22.28 -8.21
CA PHE A 137 -10.39 21.63 -9.47
C PHE A 137 -10.24 20.11 -9.28
N CYS A 138 -9.48 19.67 -8.27
CA CYS A 138 -9.32 18.26 -7.95
C CYS A 138 -10.66 17.56 -7.65
N GLN A 139 -11.55 18.21 -6.88
CA GLN A 139 -12.90 17.71 -6.59
C GLN A 139 -13.71 17.46 -7.86
N ARG A 140 -13.72 18.45 -8.78
CA ARG A 140 -14.42 18.32 -10.06
C ARG A 140 -13.83 17.21 -10.92
N LEU A 141 -12.50 17.11 -10.95
CA LEU A 141 -11.79 16.08 -11.71
C LEU A 141 -12.12 14.67 -11.19
N VAL A 142 -11.96 14.43 -9.89
CA VAL A 142 -12.30 13.16 -9.21
C VAL A 142 -13.77 12.81 -9.40
N HIS A 143 -14.66 13.80 -9.27
CA HIS A 143 -16.09 13.60 -9.48
C HIS A 143 -16.42 13.20 -10.92
N GLY A 144 -15.81 13.85 -11.91
CA GLY A 144 -16.03 13.51 -13.31
C GLY A 144 -15.44 12.15 -13.72
N SER A 145 -14.43 11.67 -13.01
CA SER A 145 -13.86 10.33 -13.20
C SER A 145 -14.65 9.20 -12.52
N ARG A 146 -15.75 9.50 -11.81
CA ARG A 146 -16.50 8.53 -11.00
C ARG A 146 -16.98 7.27 -11.74
N SER A 147 -17.27 7.38 -13.05
CA SER A 147 -17.77 6.27 -13.87
C SER A 147 -16.69 5.24 -14.23
N ARG A 148 -15.42 5.56 -13.97
CA ARG A 148 -14.25 4.74 -14.31
C ARG A 148 -13.43 4.31 -13.08
N LEU A 149 -13.90 4.66 -11.89
CA LEU A 149 -13.25 4.35 -10.62
C LEU A 149 -14.10 3.36 -9.83
N ASP A 150 -13.43 2.45 -9.13
CA ASP A 150 -14.10 1.61 -8.13
C ASP A 150 -14.62 2.49 -6.96
N PRO A 151 -15.76 2.15 -6.31
CA PRO A 151 -16.27 2.94 -5.19
C PRO A 151 -15.27 3.13 -4.05
N ALA A 152 -14.42 2.15 -3.74
CA ALA A 152 -13.39 2.30 -2.71
C ALA A 152 -12.28 3.26 -3.15
N GLN A 153 -11.87 3.22 -4.42
CA GLN A 153 -10.92 4.18 -4.99
C GLN A 153 -11.46 5.61 -4.96
N LEU A 154 -12.74 5.80 -5.34
CA LEU A 154 -13.39 7.10 -5.31
C LEU A 154 -13.50 7.67 -3.90
N SER A 155 -13.84 6.83 -2.91
CA SER A 155 -13.87 7.21 -1.49
C SER A 155 -12.49 7.64 -1.01
N THR A 156 -11.45 6.85 -1.34
CA THR A 156 -10.06 7.15 -0.99
C THR A 156 -9.62 8.50 -1.58
N LEU A 157 -9.87 8.74 -2.87
CA LEU A 157 -9.51 10.00 -3.53
C LEU A 157 -10.23 11.21 -2.93
N LYS A 158 -11.52 11.09 -2.59
CA LYS A 158 -12.29 12.18 -1.94
C LYS A 158 -11.69 12.55 -0.59
N ASN A 159 -11.34 11.55 0.22
CA ASN A 159 -10.73 11.74 1.53
C ASN A 159 -9.29 12.27 1.42
N ALA A 160 -8.60 11.96 0.32
CA ALA A 160 -7.22 12.39 0.05
C ALA A 160 -7.10 13.85 -0.42
N ILE A 161 -8.18 14.52 -0.85
CA ILE A 161 -8.12 15.92 -1.34
C ILE A 161 -7.46 16.89 -0.33
N PRO A 162 -7.83 16.88 0.97
CA PRO A 162 -7.15 17.72 1.96
C PRO A 162 -5.75 17.21 2.32
N TYR A 163 -5.53 15.89 2.34
CA TYR A 163 -4.29 15.26 2.81
C TYR A 163 -3.83 14.12 1.86
N PRO A 164 -3.27 14.46 0.69
CA PRO A 164 -3.05 13.47 -0.37
C PRO A 164 -1.96 12.45 -0.05
N GLN A 165 -1.05 12.78 0.87
CA GLN A 165 0.04 11.90 1.29
C GLN A 165 -0.42 10.68 2.11
N GLN A 166 -1.64 10.70 2.65
CA GLN A 166 -2.19 9.60 3.47
C GLN A 166 -2.93 8.55 2.63
N ALA A 167 -3.16 8.81 1.35
CA ALA A 167 -3.88 7.90 0.49
C ALA A 167 -3.07 6.62 0.20
N SER A 168 -3.76 5.49 0.05
CA SER A 168 -3.12 4.24 -0.33
C SER A 168 -2.61 4.32 -1.77
N ALA A 169 -1.30 4.20 -1.98
CA ALA A 169 -0.70 4.13 -3.31
C ALA A 169 -0.99 2.79 -4.01
N ASN A 170 -0.73 2.73 -5.31
CA ASN A 170 -0.63 1.48 -6.07
C ASN A 170 0.64 1.48 -6.95
N ARG A 171 0.88 0.39 -7.69
CA ARG A 171 2.06 0.21 -8.56
C ARG A 171 2.22 1.26 -9.68
N TYR A 172 1.17 2.01 -9.99
CA TYR A 172 1.19 3.05 -11.03
C TYR A 172 1.41 4.46 -10.46
N SER A 173 1.45 4.61 -9.13
CA SER A 173 1.64 5.91 -8.47
C SER A 173 3.11 6.31 -8.52
N LEU A 174 3.39 7.58 -8.83
CA LEU A 174 4.75 8.09 -9.03
C LEU A 174 5.26 8.89 -7.83
N PHE A 175 4.38 9.64 -7.18
CA PHE A 175 4.78 10.63 -6.16
C PHE A 175 4.33 10.29 -4.75
N THR A 176 3.73 9.11 -4.57
CA THR A 176 3.48 8.58 -3.24
C THR A 176 4.83 8.24 -2.60
N PRO A 177 5.11 8.72 -1.37
CA PRO A 177 6.28 8.28 -0.62
C PRO A 177 6.17 6.76 -0.52
N GLY A 178 7.03 6.05 -1.24
CA GLY A 178 6.94 4.59 -1.40
C GLY A 178 6.80 3.90 -0.06
N ILE A 179 6.09 2.78 -0.02
CA ILE A 179 5.80 1.95 1.17
C ILE A 179 5.82 2.80 2.44
N LEU A 180 4.75 3.58 2.67
CA LEU A 180 4.30 3.79 4.04
C LEU A 180 3.97 2.40 4.53
N GLY A 181 4.96 1.72 5.13
CA GLY A 181 4.75 0.46 5.80
C GLY A 181 3.58 0.74 6.72
N ARG A 182 2.41 0.15 6.40
CA ARG A 182 1.28 0.29 7.30
C ARG A 182 1.83 -0.25 8.61
N PRO A 183 1.89 0.52 9.70
CA PRO A 183 1.97 -0.06 11.02
C PRO A 183 0.58 -0.62 11.33
N GLN A 184 -0.01 -1.34 10.37
CA GLN A 184 -0.75 -2.52 10.71
C GLN A 184 0.36 -3.39 11.31
N LEU A 185 0.57 -3.15 12.62
CA LEU A 185 1.02 -4.13 13.56
C LEU A 185 0.59 -5.44 12.93
N ILE A 186 1.57 -6.28 12.64
CA ILE A 186 1.31 -7.70 12.71
C ILE A 186 0.59 -7.81 14.05
N GLU A 187 -0.73 -7.91 14.01
CA GLU A 187 -1.47 -8.57 15.03
C GLU A 187 -0.80 -9.92 14.93
N ILE A 188 0.22 -10.09 15.79
CA ILE A 188 0.68 -11.38 16.18
C ILE A 188 -0.60 -11.90 16.81
N ARG A 189 -1.48 -12.45 15.96
CA ARG A 189 -2.26 -13.62 16.30
C ARG A 189 -1.18 -14.44 16.93
N GLN A 190 -1.18 -14.47 18.26
CA GLN A 190 -0.51 -15.48 19.01
C GLN A 190 -0.88 -16.72 18.23
N GLN A 191 0.06 -17.21 17.42
CA GLN A 191 -0.16 -18.42 16.67
C GLN A 191 -0.60 -19.34 17.79
N ASP A 192 -1.86 -19.80 17.70
CA ASP A 192 -2.38 -20.87 18.52
C ASP A 192 -1.19 -21.80 18.70
N GLN A 193 -0.69 -21.87 19.93
CA GLN A 193 0.58 -22.50 20.25
C GLN A 193 0.65 -23.76 19.41
N ILE A 194 1.43 -23.73 18.33
CA ILE A 194 1.79 -24.96 17.67
C ILE A 194 2.60 -25.59 18.78
N ARG A 195 1.95 -26.47 19.54
CA ARG A 195 2.55 -27.31 20.55
C ARG A 195 3.51 -28.18 19.76
N HIS A 196 4.67 -27.61 19.42
CA HIS A 196 5.74 -28.32 18.78
C HIS A 196 6.09 -29.43 19.75
N ASP A 197 5.85 -30.66 19.34
CA ASP A 197 6.28 -31.80 20.12
C ASP A 197 7.80 -31.78 20.12
N PHE A 198 8.38 -31.36 21.25
CA PHE A 198 9.82 -31.22 21.42
C PHE A 198 10.56 -32.52 21.10
N LEU A 199 9.92 -33.67 21.31
CA LEU A 199 10.50 -34.98 20.98
C LEU A 199 10.60 -35.17 19.47
N ALA A 200 9.52 -34.89 18.72
CA ALA A 200 9.53 -34.99 17.27
C ALA A 200 10.57 -34.06 16.65
N LEU A 201 10.64 -32.81 17.12
CA LEU A 201 11.62 -31.85 16.62
C LEU A 201 13.06 -32.26 16.93
N ALA A 202 13.31 -32.80 18.13
CA ALA A 202 14.63 -33.32 18.48
C ALA A 202 15.02 -34.53 17.63
N ASN A 203 14.07 -35.40 17.29
CA ASN A 203 14.33 -36.54 16.40
C ASN A 203 14.76 -36.10 15.00
N ASP A 204 14.15 -35.04 14.45
CA ASP A 204 14.59 -34.47 13.17
C ASP A 204 16.06 -34.02 13.26
N PHE A 205 16.45 -33.35 14.35
CA PHE A 205 17.85 -32.95 14.57
C PHE A 205 18.79 -34.15 14.74
N ILE A 206 18.36 -35.21 15.44
CA ILE A 206 19.13 -36.45 15.59
C ILE A 206 19.34 -37.14 14.25
N GLU A 207 18.30 -37.19 13.40
CA GLU A 207 18.38 -37.77 12.04
C GLU A 207 19.44 -37.05 11.20
N TYR A 208 19.54 -35.72 11.33
CA TYR A 208 20.58 -34.92 10.68
C TYR A 208 21.89 -34.81 11.48
N SER A 209 22.06 -35.60 12.54
CA SER A 209 23.26 -35.63 13.40
C SER A 209 23.61 -34.28 14.05
N GLN A 210 22.62 -33.42 14.22
CA GLN A 210 22.70 -32.12 14.90
C GLN A 210 22.42 -32.32 16.40
N LEU A 211 23.33 -33.03 17.09
CA LEU A 211 23.09 -33.51 18.46
C LEU A 211 23.04 -32.38 19.51
N GLU A 212 23.81 -31.30 19.32
CA GLU A 212 23.80 -30.14 20.23
C GLU A 212 22.48 -29.37 20.14
N GLU A 213 21.95 -29.22 18.93
CA GLU A 213 20.64 -28.64 18.67
C GLU A 213 19.53 -29.53 19.26
N ALA A 214 19.60 -30.85 19.06
CA ALA A 214 18.67 -31.81 19.63
C ALA A 214 18.63 -31.72 21.17
N MET A 215 19.80 -31.72 21.84
CA MET A 215 19.89 -31.55 23.29
C MET A 215 19.25 -30.24 23.74
N THR A 216 19.52 -29.13 23.03
CA THR A 216 18.96 -27.81 23.35
C THR A 216 17.43 -27.77 23.23
N ILE A 217 16.86 -28.46 22.23
CA ILE A 217 15.41 -28.58 22.06
C ILE A 217 14.78 -29.42 23.17
N LEU A 218 15.40 -30.54 23.55
CA LEU A 218 14.91 -31.39 24.64
C LEU A 218 15.01 -30.70 26.00
N GLU A 219 16.12 -30.02 26.30
CA GLU A 219 16.30 -29.21 27.51
C GLU A 219 15.22 -28.13 27.62
N ARG A 220 14.93 -27.45 26.50
CA ARG A 220 13.84 -26.47 26.44
C ARG A 220 12.48 -27.13 26.69
N GLY A 221 12.24 -28.29 26.11
CA GLY A 221 11.01 -29.06 26.31
C GLY A 221 10.79 -29.44 27.77
N LEU A 222 11.84 -29.94 28.44
CA LEU A 222 11.81 -30.25 29.86
C LEU A 222 11.68 -29.01 30.75
N GLY A 223 12.14 -27.84 30.29
CA GLY A 223 11.88 -26.58 30.98
C GLY A 223 10.39 -26.17 30.97
N VAL A 224 9.60 -26.66 30.00
CA VAL A 224 8.16 -26.42 29.90
C VAL A 224 7.36 -27.49 30.65
N ASP A 225 7.71 -28.77 30.44
CA ASP A 225 7.10 -29.90 31.13
C ASP A 225 8.18 -30.85 31.68
N PRO A 226 8.59 -30.64 32.94
CA PRO A 226 9.63 -31.45 33.58
C PRO A 226 9.20 -32.90 33.84
N THR A 227 7.90 -33.21 33.79
CA THR A 227 7.37 -34.53 34.15
C THR A 227 7.33 -35.52 32.98
N ARG A 228 7.62 -35.05 31.76
CA ARG A 228 7.62 -35.87 30.55
C ARG A 228 8.82 -36.83 30.52
N GLU A 229 8.56 -38.09 30.86
CA GLU A 229 9.61 -39.12 30.99
C GLU A 229 10.31 -39.43 29.65
N ASP A 230 9.58 -39.40 28.53
CA ASP A 230 10.12 -39.64 27.19
C ASP A 230 11.22 -38.64 26.80
N LEU A 231 11.02 -37.35 27.09
CA LEU A 231 12.03 -36.30 26.90
C LEU A 231 13.23 -36.50 27.82
N GLN A 232 13.00 -36.93 29.06
CA GLN A 232 14.09 -37.22 30.01
C GLN A 232 14.97 -38.36 29.50
N PHE A 233 14.37 -39.47 29.04
CA PHE A 233 15.13 -40.60 28.51
C PHE A 233 15.95 -40.24 27.27
N ALA A 234 15.32 -39.57 26.29
CA ALA A 234 16.00 -39.15 25.07
C ALA A 234 17.20 -38.22 25.38
N LEU A 235 17.04 -37.29 26.33
CA LEU A 235 18.11 -36.39 26.72
C LEU A 235 19.25 -37.11 27.46
N LEU A 236 18.93 -38.07 28.35
CA LEU A 236 19.92 -38.87 29.05
C LEU A 236 20.76 -39.73 28.09
N GLU A 237 20.13 -40.33 27.06
CA GLU A 237 20.84 -41.06 26.01
C GLU A 237 21.82 -40.16 25.24
N LEU A 238 21.39 -38.93 24.90
CA LEU A 238 22.26 -37.95 24.26
C LEU A 238 23.43 -37.56 25.17
N TYR A 239 23.19 -37.20 26.44
CA TYR A 239 24.28 -36.88 27.37
C TYR A 239 25.28 -38.01 27.54
N LYS A 240 24.81 -39.26 27.61
CA LYS A 240 25.68 -40.44 27.71
C LYS A 240 26.53 -40.64 26.46
N SER A 241 25.94 -40.48 25.27
CA SER A 241 26.63 -40.69 23.99
C SER A 241 27.61 -39.55 23.65
N THR A 242 27.27 -38.30 23.95
CA THR A 242 28.12 -37.13 23.70
C THR A 242 29.11 -36.85 24.83
N LYS A 243 28.93 -37.48 26.00
CA LYS A 243 29.71 -37.26 27.24
C LYS A 243 29.67 -35.81 27.73
N SER A 244 28.55 -35.11 27.50
CA SER A 244 28.36 -33.70 27.87
C SER A 244 28.09 -33.52 29.37
N ARG A 245 29.08 -33.81 30.22
CA ARG A 245 28.98 -33.78 31.71
C ARG A 245 28.52 -32.44 32.27
N ASP A 246 29.05 -31.34 31.73
CA ASP A 246 28.74 -30.00 32.26
C ASP A 246 27.29 -29.60 31.97
N ARG A 247 26.79 -29.88 30.75
CA ARG A 247 25.37 -29.68 30.39
C ARG A 247 24.47 -30.53 31.28
N PHE A 248 24.80 -31.82 31.45
CA PHE A 248 24.06 -32.72 32.33
C PHE A 248 23.94 -32.16 33.75
N ARG A 249 25.05 -31.73 34.35
CA ARG A 249 25.06 -31.18 35.73
C ARG A 249 24.17 -29.95 35.86
N ASN A 250 24.27 -29.03 34.90
CA ASN A 250 23.47 -27.81 34.91
C ASN A 250 21.97 -28.12 34.80
N GLN A 251 21.60 -29.02 33.88
CA GLN A 251 20.20 -29.38 33.68
C GLN A 251 19.65 -30.21 34.84
N TYR A 252 20.44 -31.13 35.39
CA TYR A 252 20.07 -31.93 36.55
C TYR A 252 19.80 -31.06 37.78
N GLN A 253 20.67 -30.07 38.06
CA GLN A 253 20.46 -29.10 39.12
C GLN A 253 19.18 -28.27 38.88
N SER A 254 19.00 -27.78 37.66
CA SER A 254 17.81 -26.99 37.26
C SER A 254 16.51 -27.76 37.51
N LEU A 255 16.47 -29.05 37.16
CA LEU A 255 15.27 -29.88 37.36
C LEU A 255 15.04 -30.23 38.84
N GLN A 256 16.11 -30.42 39.63
CA GLN A 256 16.00 -30.59 41.08
C GLN A 256 15.46 -29.33 41.77
N ASP A 257 15.98 -28.16 41.40
CA ASP A 257 15.54 -26.88 41.94
C ASP A 257 14.07 -26.60 41.61
N ALA A 258 13.61 -27.05 40.44
CA ALA A 258 12.21 -27.00 40.03
C ALA A 258 11.30 -28.03 40.75
N GLY A 259 11.87 -28.95 41.54
CA GLY A 259 11.12 -30.01 42.23
C GLY A 259 10.51 -31.04 41.27
N ALA A 260 11.10 -31.21 40.08
CA ALA A 260 10.60 -32.14 39.08
C ALA A 260 10.73 -33.61 39.52
N ARG A 261 9.78 -34.45 39.10
CA ARG A 261 9.88 -35.90 39.29
C ARG A 261 10.85 -36.46 38.23
N LEU A 262 12.07 -36.72 38.67
CA LEU A 262 13.13 -37.28 37.82
C LEU A 262 13.05 -38.80 37.77
N VAL A 263 13.32 -39.37 36.59
CA VAL A 263 13.53 -40.82 36.45
C VAL A 263 14.82 -41.26 37.15
N THR A 264 14.88 -42.52 37.58
CA THR A 264 16.02 -43.10 38.32
C THR A 264 17.35 -43.01 37.56
N ASP A 265 17.28 -43.01 36.23
CA ASP A 265 18.44 -43.03 35.34
C ASP A 265 19.27 -41.75 35.41
N TRP A 266 18.69 -40.63 35.86
CA TRP A 266 19.45 -39.41 36.14
C TRP A 266 20.50 -39.63 37.25
N GLN A 267 20.14 -40.37 38.31
CA GLN A 267 21.08 -40.67 39.40
C GLN A 267 22.18 -41.62 38.91
N LEU A 268 21.79 -42.68 38.19
CA LEU A 268 22.74 -43.64 37.61
C LEU A 268 23.75 -42.96 36.65
N LEU A 269 23.28 -42.01 35.83
CA LEU A 269 24.16 -41.26 34.93
C LEU A 269 25.06 -40.28 35.70
N GLY A 270 24.56 -39.71 36.81
CA GLY A 270 25.36 -38.91 37.73
C GLY A 270 26.53 -39.70 38.32
N ASP A 271 26.25 -40.88 38.87
CA ASP A 271 27.26 -41.79 39.42
C ASP A 271 28.29 -42.21 38.36
N TYR A 272 27.81 -42.50 37.14
CA TYR A 272 28.67 -42.78 35.99
C TYR A 272 29.63 -41.62 35.67
N PHE A 273 29.15 -40.38 35.65
CA PHE A 273 30.00 -39.21 35.37
C PHE A 273 30.95 -38.87 36.52
N ASP A 274 30.58 -39.18 37.76
CA ASP A 274 31.43 -38.95 38.93
C ASP A 274 32.50 -40.05 39.13
N GLY A 275 32.49 -41.09 38.30
CA GLY A 275 33.47 -42.17 38.34
C GLY A 275 33.22 -43.17 39.47
N ASN A 276 32.04 -43.11 40.10
CA ASN A 276 31.55 -44.08 41.06
C ASN A 276 30.87 -45.22 40.31
N THR A 277 31.60 -45.94 39.47
CA THR A 277 31.03 -47.14 38.84
C THR A 277 30.99 -48.30 39.83
N ILE A 278 29.78 -48.88 39.96
CA ILE A 278 29.49 -50.22 40.47
C ILE A 278 30.21 -51.27 39.62
#